data_AF-A0A2V5SQW3-F1
#
_entry.id   AF-A0A2V5SQW3-F1
#
_cell.length_a   1.000
_cell.length_b   1.000
_cell.length_c   1.000
_cell.angle_alpha   90.00
_cell.angle_beta   90.00
_cell.angle_gamma   90.00
#
_symmetry.space_group_name_H-M   'P 1'
#
loop_
_entity.id
_entity.type
_entity.pdbx_description
1 polymer ?
#
loop_
_entity_poly.entity_id
_entity_poly.type
_entity_poly.pdbx_seq_one_letter_code
_entity_poly.pdbx_strand_id
1 'polypeptide(L)'
;DFTAIGHRGYARVLCELKAQQNRLYDCTKFDKLIRYRCANLYFLVLPMELFRDSEVPVGWGALVESDGALTLMRRPVWQETTPENRIRFLQRIAAAGTRAFNRQLEITFDEIVAADCRSF
;
A
#
# COMPACT_ATOMS: atom_id res chain seq x y z
N ASP A 1 -24.16 1.71 26.85
CA ASP A 1 -23.78 1.23 25.51
C ASP A 1 -24.93 1.52 24.53
N PHE A 2 -24.79 2.51 23.64
CA PHE A 2 -25.89 2.99 22.80
C PHE A 2 -26.15 2.11 21.56
N THR A 3 -25.20 1.23 21.24
CA THR A 3 -25.34 0.14 20.26
C THR A 3 -26.39 -0.88 20.71
N ALA A 4 -26.41 -1.20 22.02
CA ALA A 4 -27.34 -2.16 22.61
C ALA A 4 -28.81 -1.68 22.63
N ILE A 5 -29.05 -0.37 22.47
CA ILE A 5 -30.38 0.25 22.57
C ILE A 5 -31.01 0.47 21.18
N GLY A 6 -30.33 0.10 20.09
CA GLY A 6 -30.87 0.23 18.72
C GLY A 6 -31.24 1.68 18.35
N HIS A 7 -30.55 2.66 18.93
CA HIS A 7 -30.91 4.06 18.80
C HIS A 7 -30.69 4.54 17.36
N ARG A 8 -31.79 4.74 16.62
CA ARG A 8 -31.75 5.14 15.19
C ARG A 8 -30.94 6.40 14.94
N GLY A 9 -30.90 7.33 15.90
CA GLY A 9 -30.07 8.54 15.82
C GLY A 9 -28.56 8.24 15.85
N TYR A 10 -28.13 7.25 16.62
CA TYR A 10 -26.71 6.86 16.72
C TYR A 10 -26.24 6.16 15.44
N ALA A 11 -27.06 5.25 14.89
CA ALA A 11 -26.78 4.61 13.61
C ALA A 11 -26.71 5.61 12.45
N ARG A 12 -27.59 6.63 12.45
CA ARG A 12 -27.56 7.71 11.46
C ARG A 12 -26.27 8.53 11.53
N VAL A 13 -25.86 8.94 12.73
CA VAL A 13 -24.61 9.68 12.91
C VAL A 13 -23.41 8.84 12.48
N LEU A 14 -23.37 7.54 12.79
CA LEU A 14 -22.30 6.66 12.31
C LEU A 14 -22.27 6.53 10.78
N CYS A 15 -23.43 6.42 10.14
CA CYS A 15 -23.51 6.40 8.67
C CYS A 15 -23.06 7.72 8.04
N GLU A 16 -23.48 8.86 8.61
CA GLU A 16 -23.05 10.18 8.15
C GLU A 16 -21.55 10.38 8.36
N LEU A 17 -21.01 9.98 9.50
CA LEU A 17 -19.59 10.03 9.82
C LEU A 17 -18.79 9.15 8.84
N LYS A 18 -19.27 7.95 8.55
CA LYS A 18 -18.67 7.06 7.56
C LYS A 18 -18.75 7.62 6.14
N ALA A 19 -19.84 8.28 5.77
CA ALA A 19 -19.97 8.92 4.46
C ALA A 19 -19.02 10.13 4.30
N GLN A 20 -18.83 10.93 5.36
CA GLN A 20 -17.87 12.03 5.36
C GLN A 20 -16.43 11.52 5.34
N GLN A 21 -16.10 10.50 6.13
CA GLN A 21 -14.79 9.84 6.08
C GLN A 21 -14.52 9.27 4.69
N ASN A 22 -15.48 8.54 4.11
CA ASN A 22 -15.32 8.00 2.76
C ASN A 22 -15.11 9.12 1.72
N ARG A 23 -15.79 10.26 1.82
CA ARG A 23 -15.56 11.40 0.91
C ARG A 23 -14.17 12.04 1.05
N LEU A 24 -13.63 12.08 2.27
CA LEU A 24 -12.30 12.64 2.52
C LEU A 24 -11.17 11.68 2.14
N TYR A 25 -11.37 10.37 2.34
CA TYR A 25 -10.32 9.35 2.16
C TYR A 25 -10.45 8.55 0.84
N ASP A 26 -11.62 8.20 0.31
CA ASP A 26 -11.70 7.38 -0.93
C ASP A 26 -11.19 8.10 -2.20
N CYS A 27 -10.90 9.40 -2.13
CA CYS A 27 -10.50 10.20 -3.29
C CYS A 27 -8.98 10.36 -3.48
N THR A 28 -8.13 9.95 -2.52
CA THR A 28 -6.67 10.08 -2.68
C THR A 28 -6.07 8.83 -3.33
N LYS A 29 -4.99 9.01 -4.11
CA LYS A 29 -4.25 7.88 -4.70
C LYS A 29 -3.70 6.93 -3.61
N PHE A 30 -3.42 7.45 -2.42
CA PHE A 30 -2.84 6.71 -1.30
C PHE A 30 -3.84 5.73 -0.68
N ASP A 31 -5.09 6.14 -0.50
CA ASP A 31 -6.12 5.29 0.07
C ASP A 31 -6.48 4.11 -0.85
N LYS A 32 -6.46 4.33 -2.17
CA LYS A 32 -6.65 3.26 -3.16
C LYS A 32 -5.58 2.18 -3.06
N LEU A 33 -4.32 2.54 -2.83
CA LEU A 33 -3.22 1.58 -2.71
C LEU A 33 -3.39 0.67 -1.49
N ILE A 34 -3.77 1.24 -0.33
CA ILE A 34 -4.10 0.45 0.86
C ILE A 34 -5.31 -0.46 0.59
N ARG A 35 -6.36 0.09 -0.01
CA ARG A 35 -7.60 -0.65 -0.32
C ARG A 35 -7.35 -1.87 -1.21
N TYR A 36 -6.48 -1.74 -2.21
CA TYR A 36 -6.12 -2.84 -3.12
C TYR A 36 -5.04 -3.77 -2.57
N ARG A 37 -4.52 -3.54 -1.35
CA ARG A 37 -3.54 -4.43 -0.69
C ARG A 37 -2.31 -4.70 -1.56
N CYS A 38 -1.85 -3.68 -2.29
CA CYS A 38 -0.73 -3.78 -3.22
C CYS A 38 0.61 -4.08 -2.54
N ALA A 39 0.73 -3.82 -1.23
CA ALA A 39 1.87 -4.12 -0.39
C ALA A 39 1.43 -4.36 1.07
N ASN A 40 2.33 -4.93 1.89
CA ASN A 40 2.10 -5.10 3.32
C ASN A 40 2.36 -3.84 4.13
N LEU A 41 3.30 -2.99 3.69
CA LEU A 41 3.66 -1.75 4.35
C LEU A 41 3.72 -0.62 3.32
N TYR A 42 3.23 0.55 3.70
CA TYR A 42 3.18 1.73 2.86
C TYR A 42 3.94 2.85 3.55
N PHE A 43 4.93 3.42 2.86
CA PHE A 43 5.76 4.51 3.38
C PHE A 43 5.71 5.69 2.43
N LEU A 44 5.58 6.88 2.99
CA LEU A 44 5.92 8.12 2.31
C LEU A 44 7.39 8.43 2.59
N VAL A 45 8.15 8.68 1.54
CA VAL A 45 9.53 9.17 1.64
C VAL A 45 9.51 10.64 1.25
N LEU A 46 9.95 11.51 2.15
CA LEU A 46 9.91 12.95 1.94
C LEU A 46 11.08 13.65 2.63
N PRO A 47 11.52 14.81 2.12
CA PRO A 47 12.54 15.61 2.78
C PRO A 47 11.96 16.26 4.05
N MET A 48 12.83 16.59 5.01
CA MET A 48 12.45 17.10 6.33
C MET A 48 11.54 18.34 6.27
N GLU A 49 11.75 19.22 5.30
CA GLU A 49 11.01 20.48 5.15
C GLU A 49 9.54 20.26 4.79
N LEU A 50 9.20 19.13 4.18
CA LEU A 50 7.84 18.77 3.80
C LEU A 50 7.14 17.90 4.84
N PHE A 51 7.83 17.46 5.89
CA PHE A 51 7.25 16.52 6.84
C PHE A 51 6.31 17.20 7.81
N ARG A 52 5.05 16.74 7.77
CA ARG A 52 3.99 17.09 8.71
C ARG A 52 3.25 15.84 9.10
N ASP A 53 3.34 15.45 10.36
CA ASP A 53 2.72 14.21 10.86
C ASP A 53 1.20 14.15 10.60
N SER A 54 0.52 15.29 10.71
CA SER A 54 -0.93 15.43 10.47
C SER A 54 -1.34 15.23 9.01
N GLU A 55 -0.42 15.38 8.07
CA GLU A 55 -0.67 15.20 6.64
C GLU A 55 -0.35 13.77 6.16
N VAL A 56 0.25 12.94 7.03
CA VAL A 56 0.54 11.54 6.69
C VAL A 56 -0.77 10.74 6.71
N PRO A 57 -1.16 10.10 5.59
CA PRO A 57 -2.41 9.36 5.51
C PRO A 57 -2.49 8.23 6.54
N VAL A 58 -3.71 7.92 6.96
CA VAL A 58 -3.94 6.88 7.98
C VAL A 58 -3.44 5.52 7.46
N GLY A 59 -2.69 4.81 8.30
CA GLY A 59 -2.10 3.51 7.95
C GLY A 59 -0.77 3.57 7.22
N TRP A 60 -0.35 4.75 6.74
CA TRP A 60 0.96 4.98 6.14
C TRP A 60 2.01 5.26 7.22
N GLY A 61 3.24 4.86 6.91
CA GLY A 61 4.44 5.29 7.60
C GLY A 61 5.09 6.48 6.90
N ALA A 62 5.99 7.16 7.60
CA ALA A 62 6.75 8.27 7.05
C ALA A 62 8.24 8.06 7.32
N LEU A 63 9.02 8.06 6.24
CA LEU A 63 10.47 8.09 6.24
C LEU A 63 10.90 9.49 5.82
N VAL A 64 11.64 10.15 6.68
CA VAL A 64 12.17 11.48 6.40
C VAL A 64 13.63 11.36 6.01
N GLU A 65 13.96 11.92 4.85
CA GLU A 65 15.34 12.03 4.41
C GLU A 65 16.00 13.25 5.05
N SER A 66 17.13 13.02 5.73
CA SER A 66 18.00 14.03 6.30
C SER A 66 19.45 13.58 6.16
N ASP A 67 20.31 14.42 5.58
CA ASP A 67 21.76 14.17 5.47
C ASP A 67 22.12 12.81 4.82
N GLY A 68 21.35 12.39 3.82
CA GLY A 68 21.54 11.11 3.12
C GLY A 68 21.11 9.88 3.92
N ALA A 69 20.47 10.05 5.07
CA ALA A 69 19.88 8.99 5.87
C ALA A 69 18.35 9.09 5.88
N LEU A 70 17.68 7.94 5.88
CA LEU A 70 16.23 7.83 6.03
C LEU A 70 15.88 7.51 7.49
N THR A 71 15.19 8.43 8.15
CA THR A 71 14.74 8.28 9.54
C THR A 71 13.25 7.97 9.58
N LEU A 72 12.85 6.92 10.32
CA LEU A 72 11.45 6.56 10.50
C LEU A 72 10.76 7.48 11.51
N MET A 73 9.95 8.41 11.01
CA MET A 73 9.19 9.34 11.85
C MET A 73 7.83 8.79 12.27
N ARG A 74 7.19 7.98 11.42
CA ARG A 74 5.91 7.34 11.73
C ARG A 74 5.91 5.88 11.29
N ARG A 75 5.55 4.98 12.20
CA ARG A 75 5.46 3.55 11.91
C ARG A 75 4.22 3.26 11.06
N PRO A 76 4.37 2.57 9.91
CA PRO A 76 3.22 2.12 9.11
C PRO A 76 2.43 1.02 9.81
N VAL A 77 1.20 0.82 9.36
CA VAL A 77 0.37 -0.32 9.78
C VAL A 77 0.55 -1.47 8.80
N TRP A 78 0.78 -2.67 9.33
CA TRP A 78 0.83 -3.89 8.54
C TRP A 78 -0.53 -4.20 7.92
N GLN A 79 -0.55 -4.32 6.60
CA GLN A 79 -1.71 -4.73 5.82
C GLN A 79 -1.56 -6.19 5.44
N GLU A 80 -2.53 -7.00 5.85
CA GLU A 80 -2.57 -8.39 5.43
C GLU A 80 -2.92 -8.52 3.95
N THR A 81 -2.25 -9.47 3.30
CA THR A 81 -2.37 -9.81 1.88
C THR A 81 -2.47 -11.32 1.75
N THR A 82 -3.29 -11.80 0.82
CA THR A 82 -3.48 -13.24 0.60
C THR A 82 -2.17 -13.92 0.16
N PRO A 83 -1.96 -15.21 0.48
CA PRO A 83 -0.75 -15.94 0.07
C PRO A 83 -0.46 -15.88 -1.43
N GLU A 84 -1.50 -15.96 -2.27
CA GLU A 84 -1.40 -15.94 -3.73
C GLU A 84 -0.89 -14.59 -4.23
N ASN A 85 -1.38 -13.50 -3.64
CA ASN A 85 -0.94 -12.15 -3.99
C ASN A 85 0.51 -11.89 -3.53
N ARG A 86 0.94 -12.48 -2.41
CA ARG A 86 2.34 -12.40 -1.95
C ARG A 86 3.29 -13.05 -2.96
N ILE A 87 2.98 -14.26 -3.43
CA ILE A 87 3.80 -14.97 -4.43
C ILE A 87 3.84 -14.18 -5.74
N ARG A 88 2.68 -13.74 -6.25
CA ARG A 88 2.60 -12.95 -7.48
C ARG A 88 3.37 -11.64 -7.39
N PHE A 89 3.36 -10.99 -6.22
CA PHE A 89 4.11 -9.77 -5.99
C PHE A 89 5.63 -10.02 -6.03
N LEU A 90 6.12 -11.07 -5.36
CA LEU A 90 7.53 -11.47 -5.40
C LEU A 90 8.00 -11.81 -6.82
N GLN A 91 7.19 -12.54 -7.59
CA GLN A 91 7.47 -12.82 -9.01
C GLN A 91 7.60 -11.52 -9.82
N ARG A 92 6.71 -10.55 -9.61
CA ARG A 92 6.78 -9.24 -10.28
C ARG A 92 8.02 -8.44 -9.87
N ILE A 93 8.45 -8.52 -8.61
CA ILE A 93 9.70 -7.91 -8.15
C ILE A 93 10.89 -8.56 -8.85
N ALA A 94 10.96 -9.89 -8.85
CA ALA A 94 12.03 -10.63 -9.51
C ALA A 94 12.09 -10.28 -11.00
N ALA A 95 10.95 -10.34 -11.69
CA ALA A 95 10.84 -9.99 -13.09
C ALA A 95 11.19 -8.53 -13.39
N ALA A 96 10.96 -7.60 -12.45
CA ALA A 96 11.34 -6.20 -12.58
C ALA A 96 12.83 -5.98 -12.34
N GLY A 97 13.40 -6.64 -11.32
CA GLY A 97 14.82 -6.56 -10.97
C GLY A 97 15.72 -7.18 -12.04
N THR A 98 15.27 -8.26 -12.70
CA THR A 98 16.04 -8.94 -13.74
C THR A 98 15.87 -8.34 -15.13
N ARG A 99 15.03 -7.32 -15.36
CA ARG A 99 14.79 -6.78 -16.72
C ARG A 99 16.05 -6.32 -17.43
N ALA A 100 16.94 -5.64 -16.73
CA ALA A 100 18.18 -5.14 -17.31
C ALA A 100 19.13 -6.29 -17.67
N PHE A 101 19.22 -7.30 -16.80
CA PHE A 101 20.03 -8.49 -17.00
C PHE A 101 19.48 -9.39 -18.12
N ASN A 102 18.17 -9.63 -18.13
CA ASN A 102 17.49 -10.41 -19.17
C ASN A 102 17.65 -9.75 -20.55
N ARG A 103 17.63 -8.41 -20.61
CA ARG A 103 17.92 -7.69 -21.86
C ARG A 103 19.35 -7.90 -22.34
N GLN A 104 20.33 -7.93 -21.42
CA GLN A 104 21.74 -8.18 -21.76
C GLN A 104 21.97 -9.63 -22.23
N LEU A 105 21.22 -10.58 -21.68
CA LEU A 105 21.29 -11.99 -22.04
C LEU A 105 20.36 -12.39 -23.19
N GLU A 106 19.69 -11.42 -23.82
CA GLU A 106 18.71 -11.64 -24.89
C GLU A 106 17.55 -12.58 -24.50
N ILE A 107 17.29 -12.74 -23.20
CA ILE A 107 16.18 -13.54 -22.68
C ILE A 107 14.89 -12.79 -22.98
N THR A 108 14.06 -13.39 -23.83
CA THR A 108 12.82 -12.79 -24.30
C THR A 108 11.68 -12.98 -23.30
N PHE A 109 10.65 -12.13 -23.40
CA PHE A 109 9.45 -12.27 -22.57
C PHE A 109 8.75 -13.62 -22.79
N ASP A 110 8.74 -14.12 -24.02
CA ASP A 110 8.11 -15.38 -24.40
C ASP A 110 8.80 -16.59 -23.73
N GLU A 111 10.13 -16.56 -23.59
CA GLU A 111 10.89 -17.59 -22.88
C GLU A 111 10.58 -17.60 -21.38
N ILE A 112 10.41 -16.42 -20.78
CA ILE A 112 10.05 -16.28 -19.37
C ILE A 112 8.64 -16.82 -19.13
N VAL A 113 7.68 -16.48 -20.00
CA VAL A 113 6.30 -16.98 -19.91
C VAL A 113 6.24 -18.49 -20.15
N ALA A 114 7.01 -19.01 -21.10
CA ALA A 114 7.10 -20.44 -21.38
C ALA A 114 7.69 -21.24 -20.20
N ALA A 115 8.60 -20.65 -19.42
CA ALA A 115 9.12 -21.27 -18.19
C ALA A 115 8.07 -21.27 -17.06
N ASP A 116 7.33 -20.18 -16.89
CA ASP A 116 6.26 -20.07 -15.88
C ASP A 116 5.16 -21.13 -16.10
N CYS A 117 4.75 -21.36 -17.36
CA CYS A 117 3.74 -22.37 -17.72
C CYS A 117 4.17 -23.83 -17.45
N ARG A 118 5.46 -24.12 -17.26
CA ARG A 118 5.97 -25.47 -16.93
C ARG A 118 6.02 -25.74 -15.43
N SER A 119 5.74 -24.72 -14.60
CA SER A 119 5.88 -24.78 -13.15
C SER A 119 4.58 -25.12 -12.42
N PHE A 120 3.51 -25.44 -13.15
CA PHE A 120 2.18 -25.79 -12.65
C PHE A 120 1.82 -27.23 -12.98
#